data_AF-A0A9Q3UU74-F1
#
_entry.id   AF-A0A9Q3UU74-F1
#
_cell.length_a   1.000
_cell.length_b   1.000
_cell.length_c   1.000
_cell.angle_alpha   90.00
_cell.angle_beta   90.00
_cell.angle_gamma   90.00
#
_symmetry.space_group_name_H-M   'P 1'
#
loop_
_entity.id
_entity.type
_entity.pdbx_description
1 polymer ?
#
loop_
_entity_poly.entity_id
_entity_poly.type
_entity_poly.pdbx_seq_one_letter_code
_entity_poly.pdbx_strand_id
1 'polypeptide(L)'
;MQVVERIIRDDRKLVSLLKEYVDYKCQFPDCDSHIPDENGVNYVEVAHIKAVAKEGKSVIGNLIVLCPNHHKEFDLGARNIFTQNTEIISGLLNGKNFEINLAYNYSYKIK
;
A
#
# COMPACT_ATOMS: atom_id res chain seq x y z
N MET A 1 23.70 -16.81 -3.43
CA MET A 1 23.47 -15.56 -2.68
C MET A 1 22.80 -14.43 -3.49
N GLN A 2 22.62 -14.56 -4.82
CA GLN A 2 22.15 -13.45 -5.68
C GLN A 2 20.62 -13.25 -5.76
N VAL A 3 19.82 -14.26 -5.39
CA VAL A 3 18.35 -14.21 -5.53
C VAL A 3 17.74 -13.23 -4.52
N VAL A 4 18.23 -13.25 -3.28
CA VAL A 4 17.73 -12.40 -2.19
C VAL A 4 18.00 -10.92 -2.48
N GLU A 5 19.21 -10.56 -2.92
CA GLU A 5 19.55 -9.18 -3.26
C GLU A 5 18.75 -8.64 -4.45
N ARG A 6 18.47 -9.47 -5.46
CA ARG A 6 17.66 -9.07 -6.63
C ARG A 6 16.22 -8.80 -6.22
N ILE A 7 15.62 -9.68 -5.41
CA ILE A 7 14.27 -9.51 -4.87
C ILE A 7 14.17 -8.21 -4.05
N ILE A 8 15.14 -7.94 -3.16
CA ILE A 8 15.16 -6.71 -2.34
C ILE A 8 15.29 -5.44 -3.22
N ARG A 9 16.06 -5.50 -4.31
CA ARG A 9 16.22 -4.36 -5.23
C ARG A 9 14.96 -4.07 -6.05
N ASP A 10 14.27 -5.10 -6.52
CA ASP A 10 13.00 -4.95 -7.24
C ASP A 10 11.89 -4.46 -6.31
N ASP A 11 11.88 -4.91 -5.05
CA ASP A 11 10.93 -4.47 -4.03
C ASP A 11 11.07 -2.98 -3.71
N ARG A 12 12.31 -2.48 -3.54
CA ARG A 12 12.56 -1.05 -3.31
C ARG A 12 12.10 -0.17 -4.48
N LYS A 13 12.34 -0.60 -5.72
CA LYS A 13 11.88 0.14 -6.90
C LYS A 13 10.36 0.16 -6.98
N LEU A 14 9.71 -0.98 -6.74
CA LEU A 14 8.26 -1.08 -6.71
C LEU A 14 7.66 -0.17 -5.62
N VAL A 15 8.26 -0.17 -4.43
CA VAL A 15 7.85 0.69 -3.31
C VAL A 15 7.96 2.17 -3.68
N SER A 16 9.09 2.61 -4.26
CA SER A 16 9.24 4.01 -4.69
C SER A 16 8.20 4.40 -5.75
N LEU A 17 8.05 3.56 -6.79
CA LEU A 17 7.10 3.82 -7.87
C LEU A 17 5.67 3.91 -7.38
N LEU A 18 5.26 3.06 -6.43
CA LEU A 18 3.92 3.13 -5.83
C LEU A 18 3.70 4.44 -5.08
N LYS A 19 4.68 4.91 -4.30
CA LYS A 19 4.57 6.18 -3.57
C LYS A 19 4.45 7.36 -4.54
N GLU A 20 5.28 7.39 -5.58
CA GLU A 20 5.23 8.42 -6.63
C GLU A 20 3.88 8.39 -7.36
N TYR A 21 3.36 7.21 -7.66
CA TYR A 21 2.12 7.05 -8.42
C TYR A 21 0.90 7.64 -7.70
N VAL A 22 0.88 7.56 -6.37
CA VAL A 22 -0.20 8.11 -5.53
C VAL A 22 0.12 9.50 -5.00
N ASP A 23 1.13 10.18 -5.57
CA ASP A 23 1.55 11.53 -5.17
C ASP A 23 1.91 11.62 -3.69
N TYR A 24 2.51 10.56 -3.15
CA TYR A 24 2.84 10.42 -1.73
C TYR A 24 1.63 10.66 -0.79
N LYS A 25 0.42 10.32 -1.23
CA LYS A 25 -0.80 10.42 -0.43
C LYS A 25 -1.22 9.08 0.14
N CYS A 26 -1.83 9.13 1.32
CA CYS A 26 -2.50 7.98 1.90
C CYS A 26 -3.70 7.61 1.01
N GLN A 27 -3.83 6.33 0.66
CA GLN A 27 -4.94 5.86 -0.17
C GLN A 27 -6.20 5.53 0.65
N PHE A 28 -6.11 5.53 1.98
CA PHE A 28 -7.27 5.31 2.84
C PHE A 28 -8.28 6.46 2.65
N PRO A 29 -9.60 6.18 2.56
CA PRO A 29 -10.62 7.20 2.35
C PRO A 29 -10.61 8.26 3.46
N ASP A 30 -10.93 9.50 3.08
CA ASP A 30 -11.03 10.65 3.99
C ASP A 30 -9.74 10.91 4.82
N CYS A 31 -8.57 10.64 4.23
CA CYS A 31 -7.27 10.86 4.88
C CYS A 31 -6.50 12.04 4.28
N ASP A 32 -6.30 13.08 5.10
CA ASP A 32 -5.49 14.26 4.77
C ASP A 32 -4.14 14.29 5.52
N SER A 33 -3.61 13.13 5.88
CA SER A 33 -2.36 13.05 6.66
C SER A 33 -1.19 13.65 5.88
N HIS A 34 -0.52 14.62 6.49
CA HIS A 34 0.63 15.30 5.93
C HIS A 34 1.79 15.35 6.95
N ILE A 35 2.85 14.60 6.67
CA ILE A 35 4.08 14.49 7.46
C ILE A 35 5.24 14.77 6.50
N PRO A 36 5.55 16.06 6.22
CA PRO A 36 6.59 16.40 5.25
C PRO A 36 7.98 16.01 5.76
N ASP A 37 8.84 15.56 4.85
CA ASP A 37 10.28 15.45 5.07
C ASP A 37 10.97 16.83 4.96
N GLU A 38 12.30 16.86 5.07
CA GLU A 38 13.09 18.10 4.95
C GLU A 38 12.93 18.80 3.59
N ASN A 39 12.49 18.08 2.55
CA ASN A 39 12.26 18.58 1.20
C ASN A 39 10.77 18.91 0.94
N GLY A 40 9.90 18.73 1.94
CA GLY A 40 8.46 18.97 1.83
C GLY A 40 7.67 17.81 1.21
N VAL A 41 8.29 16.65 0.98
CA VAL A 41 7.61 15.45 0.45
C VAL A 41 6.88 14.74 1.57
N ASN A 42 5.61 14.40 1.36
CA ASN A 42 4.81 13.72 2.37
C ASN A 42 5.32 12.30 2.66
N TYR A 43 5.46 11.96 3.93
CA TYR A 43 5.89 10.64 4.38
C TYR A 43 4.72 9.65 4.37
N VAL A 44 4.89 8.59 3.57
CA VAL A 44 3.96 7.46 3.45
C VAL A 44 4.71 6.13 3.43
N GLU A 45 3.99 5.07 3.77
CA GLU A 45 4.49 3.71 3.90
C GLU A 45 3.73 2.77 2.95
N VAL A 46 4.43 1.79 2.38
CA VAL A 46 3.79 0.74 1.58
C VAL A 46 3.47 -0.43 2.49
N ALA A 47 2.20 -0.77 2.60
CA ALA A 47 1.69 -1.85 3.42
C ALA A 47 1.26 -3.03 2.53
N HIS A 48 1.44 -4.24 3.04
CA HIS A 48 0.93 -5.45 2.41
C HIS A 48 -0.54 -5.65 2.82
N ILE A 49 -1.43 -5.90 1.85
CA ILE A 49 -2.82 -6.24 2.15
C ILE A 49 -2.88 -7.60 2.86
N LYS A 50 -2.22 -8.62 2.30
CA LYS A 50 -2.05 -9.96 2.89
C LYS A 50 -0.61 -10.15 3.36
N ALA A 51 -0.46 -10.67 4.58
CA ALA A 51 0.85 -10.95 5.18
C ALA A 51 1.68 -11.93 4.35
N VAL A 52 2.96 -11.60 4.14
CA VAL A 52 3.93 -12.34 3.31
C VAL A 52 4.10 -13.81 3.73
N ALA A 53 3.82 -14.16 4.99
CA ALA A 53 3.94 -15.52 5.51
C ALA A 53 2.92 -16.53 4.90
N LYS A 54 1.81 -16.05 4.34
CA LYS A 54 0.84 -16.87 3.59
C LYS A 54 0.89 -16.50 2.11
N GLU A 55 1.97 -16.89 1.44
CA GLU A 55 2.10 -16.85 -0.03
C GLU A 55 2.01 -15.46 -0.71
N GLY A 56 1.95 -14.38 0.06
CA GLY A 56 1.92 -13.01 -0.46
C GLY A 56 3.29 -12.58 -0.95
N LYS A 57 3.66 -12.92 -2.19
CA LYS A 57 4.75 -12.23 -2.88
C LYS A 57 4.42 -10.73 -2.94
N SER A 58 5.44 -9.87 -3.04
CA SER A 58 5.27 -8.45 -3.41
C SER A 58 4.75 -8.35 -4.84
N VAL A 59 3.47 -8.65 -5.01
CA VAL A 59 2.78 -8.65 -6.30
C VAL A 59 1.84 -7.47 -6.39
N ILE A 60 1.73 -6.97 -7.60
CA ILE A 60 0.73 -6.01 -8.04
C ILE A 60 -0.66 -6.50 -7.57
N GLY A 61 -1.39 -5.67 -6.82
CA GLY A 61 -2.68 -6.00 -6.20
C GLY A 61 -2.61 -6.43 -4.73
N ASN A 62 -1.42 -6.53 -4.13
CA ASN A 62 -1.24 -6.83 -2.70
C ASN A 62 -0.55 -5.69 -1.92
N LEU A 63 -0.31 -4.53 -2.54
CA LEU A 63 0.38 -3.40 -1.94
C LEU A 63 -0.50 -2.16 -1.97
N ILE A 64 -0.56 -1.44 -0.85
CA ILE A 64 -1.26 -0.16 -0.70
C ILE A 64 -0.35 0.86 -0.06
N VAL A 65 -0.54 2.13 -0.40
CA VAL A 65 0.21 3.24 0.21
C VAL A 65 -0.64 3.89 1.29
N LEU A 66 -0.11 3.99 2.51
CA LEU A 66 -0.81 4.52 3.69
C LEU A 66 0.07 5.52 4.45
N CYS A 67 -0.54 6.43 5.19
CA CYS A 67 0.20 7.18 6.21
C CYS A 67 0.56 6.28 7.40
N PRO A 68 1.51 6.67 8.26
CA PRO A 68 1.92 5.85 9.41
C PRO A 68 0.76 5.46 10.33
N ASN A 69 -0.22 6.35 10.51
CA ASN A 69 -1.39 6.08 11.34
C ASN A 69 -2.27 4.98 10.74
N HIS A 70 -2.68 5.11 9.48
CA HIS A 70 -3.50 4.10 8.82
C HIS A 70 -2.74 2.81 8.58
N HIS A 71 -1.42 2.84 8.37
CA HIS A 71 -0.61 1.63 8.28
C HIS A 71 -0.67 0.84 9.60
N LYS A 72 -0.44 1.50 10.74
CA LYS A 72 -0.54 0.84 12.04
C LYS A 72 -1.95 0.43 12.39
N GLU A 73 -2.96 1.22 12.01
CA GLU A 73 -4.35 0.83 12.17
C GLU A 73 -4.66 -0.43 11.35
N PHE A 74 -4.18 -0.52 10.11
CA PHE A 74 -4.40 -1.67 9.25
C PHE A 74 -3.68 -2.93 9.77
N ASP A 75 -2.46 -2.78 10.32
CA ASP A 75 -1.66 -3.87 10.89
C ASP A 75 -2.24 -4.42 12.20
N LEU A 76 -2.65 -3.54 13.10
CA LEU A 76 -3.03 -3.89 14.48
C LEU A 76 -4.53 -3.95 14.71
N GLY A 77 -5.31 -3.25 13.87
CA GLY A 77 -6.75 -3.12 14.00
C GLY A 77 -7.52 -4.37 13.61
N ALA A 78 -8.79 -4.39 14.00
CA ALA A 78 -9.74 -5.44 13.63
C ALA A 78 -10.14 -5.26 12.17
N ARG A 79 -9.49 -6.01 11.28
CA ARG A 79 -9.68 -5.91 9.83
C ARG A 79 -10.51 -7.07 9.30
N ASN A 80 -11.55 -6.76 8.53
CA ASN A 80 -12.37 -7.73 7.82
C ASN A 80 -12.48 -7.31 6.35
N ILE A 81 -11.75 -7.99 5.46
CA ILE A 81 -11.71 -7.67 4.03
C ILE A 81 -12.88 -8.36 3.33
N PHE A 82 -13.72 -7.58 2.65
CA PHE A 82 -14.84 -8.09 1.86
C PHE A 82 -14.46 -8.34 0.41
N THR A 83 -13.74 -7.39 -0.20
CA THR A 83 -13.28 -7.48 -1.58
C THR A 83 -11.79 -7.14 -1.66
N GLN A 84 -11.06 -7.92 -2.44
CA GLN A 84 -9.68 -7.62 -2.82
C GLN A 84 -9.45 -8.13 -4.24
N ASN A 85 -9.19 -7.21 -5.16
CA ASN A 85 -8.72 -7.49 -6.50
C ASN A 85 -7.72 -6.40 -6.94
N THR A 86 -7.33 -6.39 -8.20
CA THR A 86 -6.35 -5.42 -8.73
C THR A 86 -6.87 -3.99 -8.82
N GLU A 87 -8.18 -3.77 -8.73
CA GLU A 87 -8.83 -2.48 -8.93
C GLU A 87 -9.37 -1.89 -7.63
N ILE A 88 -9.69 -2.72 -6.64
CA ILE A 88 -10.32 -2.27 -5.41
C ILE A 88 -10.01 -3.20 -4.23
N ILE A 89 -9.92 -2.59 -3.05
CA ILE A 89 -10.01 -3.28 -1.77
C ILE A 89 -11.07 -2.59 -0.92
N SER A 90 -11.96 -3.39 -0.31
CA SER A 90 -12.97 -2.89 0.61
C SER A 90 -13.18 -3.83 1.78
N GLY A 91 -13.69 -3.28 2.87
CA GLY A 91 -13.90 -4.04 4.10
C GLY A 91 -14.31 -3.17 5.28
N LEU A 92 -14.20 -3.77 6.45
CA LEU A 92 -14.29 -3.09 7.74
C LEU A 92 -12.89 -3.00 8.37
N LEU A 93 -12.55 -1.82 8.88
CA LEU A 93 -11.41 -1.59 9.75
C LEU A 93 -11.92 -0.95 11.05
N ASN A 94 -11.73 -1.63 12.18
CA ASN A 94 -12.23 -1.17 13.49
C ASN A 94 -13.72 -0.80 13.49
N GLY A 95 -14.53 -1.56 12.74
CA GLY A 95 -15.97 -1.32 12.60
C GLY A 95 -16.36 -0.20 11.64
N LYS A 96 -15.40 0.45 10.96
CA LYS A 96 -15.65 1.45 9.91
C LYS A 96 -15.50 0.83 8.53
N ASN A 97 -16.47 1.08 7.65
CA ASN A 97 -16.35 0.69 6.26
C ASN A 97 -15.25 1.51 5.58
N PHE A 98 -14.46 0.84 4.75
CA PHE A 98 -13.51 1.51 3.87
C PHE A 98 -13.57 0.90 2.48
N GLU A 99 -13.23 1.72 1.50
CA GLU A 99 -13.02 1.33 0.13
C GLU A 99 -11.83 2.12 -0.41
N ILE A 100 -10.85 1.41 -0.97
CA ILE A 100 -9.65 2.00 -1.55
C ILE A 100 -9.59 1.57 -3.01
N ASN A 101 -9.55 2.56 -3.90
CA ASN A 101 -9.38 2.36 -5.32
C ASN A 101 -7.90 2.09 -5.65
N LEU A 102 -7.64 0.96 -6.29
CA LEU A 102 -6.33 0.51 -6.75
C LEU A 102 -6.22 0.51 -8.29
N ALA A 103 -7.29 0.82 -9.02
CA ALA A 103 -7.32 0.78 -10.49
C ALA A 103 -6.24 1.68 -11.10
N TYR A 104 -5.96 2.80 -10.44
CA TYR A 104 -4.89 3.69 -10.83
C TYR A 104 -3.53 3.06 -10.54
N ASN A 105 -3.29 2.48 -9.36
CA ASN A 105 -1.99 1.95 -8.90
C ASN A 105 -1.25 1.09 -9.94
N TYR A 106 -1.96 0.44 -10.86
CA TYR A 106 -1.41 -0.54 -11.80
C TYR A 106 -1.76 -0.26 -13.28
N SER A 107 -2.31 0.92 -13.59
CA SER A 107 -2.62 1.35 -14.96
C SER A 107 -1.39 1.51 -15.86
N TYR A 108 -0.19 1.64 -15.27
CA TYR A 108 1.05 1.53 -16.00
C TYR A 108 1.34 0.05 -16.22
N LYS A 109 0.90 -0.49 -17.37
CA LYS A 109 1.45 -1.73 -17.92
C LYS A 109 2.97 -1.65 -17.76
N ILE A 110 3.53 -2.51 -16.91
CA ILE A 110 4.98 -2.70 -16.87
C ILE A 110 5.38 -3.04 -18.31
N LYS A 111 6.03 -2.09 -18.98
CA LYS A 111 6.58 -2.25 -20.32
C LYS A 111 7.75 -3.22 -20.29
#